data_AF-A0A967J2N8-F1
#
_entry.id   AF-A0A967J2N8-F1
#
_cell.length_a   1.000
_cell.length_b   1.000
_cell.length_c   1.000
_cell.angle_alpha   90.00
_cell.angle_beta   90.00
_cell.angle_gamma   90.00
#
_symmetry.space_group_name_H-M   'P 1'
#
loop_
_entity.id
_entity.type
_entity.pdbx_description
1 polymer ?
#
loop_
_entity_poly.entity_id
_entity_poly.type
_entity_poly.pdbx_seq_one_letter_code
_entity_poly.pdbx_strand_id
1 'polypeptide(L)' 'MLHPADVRDLLHQARDRLGPGGRLILDSRRYGAHHLDELLLRHGFHVEQRVELGPGTVAYCCTVTPSA' A
#
# COMPACT_ATOMS: atom_id res chain seq x y z
N MET A 1 -5.16 9.72 -14.53
CA MET A 1 -3.98 9.03 -13.98
C MET A 1 -3.43 9.90 -12.87
N LEU A 2 -3.32 9.38 -11.64
CA LEU A 2 -2.62 10.07 -10.55
C LEU A 2 -1.11 10.00 -10.81
N HIS A 3 -0.36 11.04 -10.44
CA HIS A 3 1.09 11.05 -10.58
C HIS A 3 1.73 10.08 -9.57
N PRO A 4 2.85 9.40 -9.89
CA PRO A 4 3.57 8.52 -8.94
C PRO A 4 4.08 9.22 -7.68
N ALA A 5 4.20 10.56 -7.69
CA ALA A 5 4.47 11.35 -6.50
C ALA A 5 3.30 11.27 -5.50
N ASP A 6 2.06 11.34 -5.99
CA ASP A 6 0.85 11.38 -5.17
C ASP A 6 0.65 10.09 -4.35
N VAL A 7 1.07 8.93 -4.89
CA VAL A 7 0.95 7.62 -4.22
C VAL A 7 1.90 7.53 -3.02
N ARG A 8 3.13 8.02 -3.19
CA ARG A 8 4.14 7.99 -2.12
C ARG A 8 3.73 8.89 -0.97
N ASP A 9 3.22 10.07 -1.28
CA ASP A 9 2.72 11.02 -0.28
C ASP A 9 1.50 10.45 0.46
N LEU A 10 0.59 9.80 -0.27
CA LEU A 10 -0.55 9.10 0.31
C LEU A 10 -0.12 7.98 1.26
N LEU A 11 0.84 7.15 0.88
CA LEU A 11 1.35 6.06 1.73
C LEU A 11 2.06 6.60 2.98
N HIS A 12 2.82 7.68 2.83
CA HIS A 12 3.47 8.33 3.97
C HIS A 12 2.44 8.91 4.95
N GLN A 13 1.47 9.69 4.46
CA GLN A 13 0.39 10.24 5.29
C GLN A 13 -0.48 9.15 5.93
N ALA A 14 -0.76 8.07 5.19
CA ALA A 14 -1.51 6.93 5.71
C ALA A 14 -0.75 6.28 6.86
N ARG A 15 0.54 6.03 6.71
CA ARG A 15 1.38 5.44 7.76
C ARG A 15 1.39 6.30 9.02
N ASP A 16 1.65 7.60 8.86
CA ASP A 16 1.75 8.52 10.00
C ASP A 16 0.42 8.65 10.75
N ARG A 17 -0.71 8.55 10.04
CA ARG A 17 -2.05 8.54 10.65
C ARG A 17 -2.41 7.22 11.31
N LEU A 18 -2.04 6.10 10.70
CA LEU A 18 -2.37 4.76 11.18
C LEU A 18 -1.51 4.35 12.39
N GLY A 19 -0.25 4.80 12.42
CA GLY A 19 0.73 4.41 13.43
C GLY A 19 1.13 2.93 13.36
N PRO A 20 2.08 2.49 14.22
CA PRO A 20 2.52 1.10 14.29
C PRO A 20 1.37 0.11 14.49
N GLY A 21 1.32 -0.95 13.68
CA GLY A 21 0.24 -1.95 13.75
C GLY A 21 -1.08 -1.52 13.12
N GLY A 22 -1.19 -0.27 12.66
CA GLY A 22 -2.37 0.20 11.93
C GLY A 22 -2.51 -0.49 10.57
N ARG A 23 -3.75 -0.69 10.12
CA ARG A 23 -4.05 -1.42 8.88
C ARG A 23 -4.43 -0.50 7.73
N LEU A 24 -3.90 -0.81 6.55
CA LEU A 24 -4.21 -0.16 5.29
C LEU A 24 -4.80 -1.18 4.32
N ILE A 25 -5.96 -0.84 3.74
CA ILE A 25 -6.60 -1.61 2.67
C ILE A 25 -6.64 -0.74 1.42
N LEU A 26 -6.09 -1.24 0.32
CA LEU A 26 -6.07 -0.54 -0.96
C LEU A 26 -6.11 -1.51 -2.14
N ASP A 27 -6.46 -1.02 -3.33
CA ASP A 27 -6.40 -1.80 -4.57
C ASP A 27 -5.47 -1.17 -5.61
N SER A 28 -4.99 -2.00 -6.55
CA SER A 28 -4.06 -1.58 -7.59
C SER A 28 -4.70 -0.94 -8.81
N ARG A 29 -6.03 -0.73 -8.87
CA ARG A 29 -6.72 -0.24 -10.09
C ARG A 29 -6.12 1.05 -10.62
N ARG A 30 -5.65 1.90 -9.71
CA ARG A 30 -5.09 3.23 -10.04
C ARG A 30 -3.57 3.26 -10.20
N TYR A 31 -2.88 2.19 -9.82
CA TYR A 31 -1.44 2.23 -9.52
C TYR A 31 -0.63 1.08 -10.15
N GLY A 32 -1.29 -0.01 -10.56
CA GLY A 32 -0.64 -1.22 -11.07
C GLY A 32 -0.08 -2.11 -9.95
N ALA A 33 -0.37 -3.41 -10.02
CA ALA A 33 -0.05 -4.35 -8.93
C ALA A 33 1.47 -4.51 -8.69
N HIS A 34 2.26 -4.59 -9.78
CA HIS A 34 3.70 -4.77 -9.69
C HIS A 34 4.43 -3.63 -8.96
N HIS A 35 3.97 -2.40 -9.13
CA HIS A 35 4.62 -1.24 -8.52
C HIS A 35 4.23 -1.06 -7.04
N LEU A 36 3.03 -1.53 -6.67
CA LEU A 36 2.50 -1.38 -5.31
C LEU A 36 3.26 -2.19 -4.28
N ASP A 37 3.67 -3.42 -4.60
CA ASP A 37 4.38 -4.31 -3.67
C ASP A 37 5.67 -3.66 -3.15
N GLU A 38 6.51 -3.16 -4.06
CA GLU A 38 7.76 -2.50 -3.69
C GLU A 38 7.53 -1.19 -2.94
N LEU A 39 6.53 -0.41 -3.36
CA LEU A 39 6.18 0.85 -2.70
C LEU A 39 5.72 0.64 -1.27
N LEU A 40 4.80 -0.31 -1.04
CA LEU A 40 4.29 -0.63 0.30
C LEU A 40 5.44 -1.03 1.23
N LEU A 41 6.32 -1.91 0.78
CA LEU A 41 7.48 -2.35 1.56
C LEU A 41 8.42 -1.17 1.90
N ARG A 42 8.81 -0.36 0.91
CA ARG A 42 9.70 0.80 1.11
C ARG A 42 9.11 1.85 2.05
N HIS A 43 7.79 1.96 2.10
CA HIS A 43 7.10 2.91 2.96
C HIS A 43 6.78 2.35 4.35
N GLY A 44 7.22 1.14 4.70
CA GLY A 44 7.01 0.59 6.05
C GLY A 44 5.63 -0.04 6.23
N PHE A 45 5.11 -0.67 5.18
CA PHE A 45 3.96 -1.54 5.25
C PHE A 45 4.39 -2.98 4.99
N HIS A 46 3.94 -3.90 5.85
CA HIS A 46 4.00 -5.32 5.63
C HIS A 46 2.71 -5.79 4.94
N VAL A 47 2.82 -6.44 3.79
CA VAL A 47 1.66 -6.98 3.07
C VAL A 47 1.27 -8.32 3.70
N GLU A 48 0.10 -8.38 4.32
CA GLU A 48 -0.44 -9.59 4.96
C GLU A 48 -1.20 -10.46 3.96
N GLN A 49 -1.96 -9.82 3.07
CA GLN A 49 -2.82 -10.53 2.13
C GLN A 49 -2.91 -9.80 0.79
N ARG A 50 -2.99 -10.60 -0.28
CA ARG A 50 -3.23 -10.15 -1.66
C ARG A 50 -4.41 -10.92 -2.24
N VAL A 51 -5.35 -10.22 -2.84
CA VAL A 51 -6.54 -10.82 -3.47
C VAL A 51 -6.69 -10.24 -4.87
N GLU A 52 -6.68 -11.09 -5.90
CA GLU A 52 -6.99 -10.66 -7.26
C GLU A 52 -8.50 -10.39 -7.37
N LEU A 53 -8.88 -9.16 -7.72
CA LEU A 53 -10.28 -8.74 -7.87
C LEU A 53 -10.77 -8.84 -9.33
N GLY A 54 -9.86 -9.04 -10.26
CA GLY A 54 -10.10 -9.07 -11.70
C GLY A 54 -8.81 -8.81 -12.47
N PRO A 55 -8.86 -8.84 -13.83
CA PRO A 55 -7.66 -8.77 -14.66
C PRO A 55 -6.76 -7.57 -14.31
N GLY A 56 -5.56 -7.84 -13.82
CA GLY A 56 -4.56 -6.82 -13.46
C GLY A 56 -4.86 -6.00 -12.21
N THR A 57 -5.92 -6.33 -11.46
CA THR A 57 -6.33 -5.64 -10.24
C THR A 57 -6.16 -6.53 -9.01
N VAL A 58 -5.40 -6.05 -8.04
CA VAL A 58 -5.12 -6.74 -6.78
C VAL A 58 -5.50 -5.83 -5.63
N ALA A 59 -6.23 -6.34 -4.65
CA ALA A 59 -6.44 -5.74 -3.35
C ALA A 59 -5.37 -6.21 -2.37
N TYR A 60 -4.93 -5.29 -1.53
CA TYR A 60 -3.87 -5.45 -0.54
C TYR A 60 -4.43 -5.18 0.84
N CYS A 61 -4.15 -6.09 1.78
CA CYS A 61 -4.26 -5.82 3.20
C CYS A 61 -2.83 -5.69 3.74
N CYS A 62 -2.53 -4.55 4.36
CA CYS A 62 -1.21 -4.26 4.87
C CYS A 62 -1.27 -3.75 6.30
N THR A 63 -0.22 -4.04 7.06
CA THR A 63 -0.04 -3.53 8.42
C THR A 63 1.20 -2.65 8.46
N VAL A 64 1.14 -1.50 9.14
CA VAL A 64 2.29 -0.62 9.35
C VAL A 64 3.31 -1.36 10.21
N THR A 65 4.52 -1.54 9.69
CA THR A 65 5.60 -2.19 10.44
C THR A 65 5.98 -1.30 11.62
N PRO A 66 6.09 -1.84 12.84
CA PRO A 66 6.65 -1.09 13.97
C PRO A 66 8.08 -0.67 13.63
N SER A 67 8.40 0.61 13.84
CA SER A 67 9.80 1.04 13.88
C SER A 67 10.47 0.27 15.02
N ALA A 68 11.50 -0.50 14.69
CA ALA A 68 12.32 -1.21 15.68
C ALA A 68 12.97 -0.23 16.68
#